data_AF-A0A543JLG5-F1
#
_entry.id   AF-A0A543JLG5-F1
#
_cell.length_a   1.000
_cell.length_b   1.000
_cell.length_c   1.000
_cell.angle_alpha   90.00
_cell.angle_beta   90.00
_cell.angle_gamma   90.00
#
_symmetry.space_group_name_H-M   'P 1'
#
loop_
_entity.id
_entity.type
_entity.pdbx_description
1 polymer ?
#
loop_
_entity_poly.entity_id
_entity_poly.type
_entity_poly.pdbx_seq_one_letter_code
_entity_poly.pdbx_strand_id
1 'polypeptide(L)'
;MVLAGLVAAAPAASALDEVPRFSLSASSAWPGAVITIGQVDPCPADDRDEQFVHLSFVDADGAVFPIAIHPAYAGPWSGPVRFTVPRRFISGLDPVTYSPGPAIGAGTVKAQCGRRGQVTQEYASEVFTVEGPTLNLRVSPKVVGLGDTVQVGSVDPCPPGRDFVTGAITNGGGGQVGFTAAVDPVTGTWTADVVIPRSVPGPMPGSPGAEFPLGRYQAFGSCGGGAPESGAAYVGQRLEVKRVATTPVPYVALGDSYSSGEGTFDYTDPSGSCHRSTRSYPYALADEYELLGTPNLAACSGAVTDDIGDPGDPHTSGQFRQLSLDTRLVTITIGGNDAHFARVMDRCVQRPGHDGYGCAQDEALRSLVAGQLSALAGTTAGTVEVGGVPRPVHALDDLYREVFDRSPEAKLVVGGYPRLFADDPAGYAEDEAAPGGRTCAVAPPLAYVSYSDAQWINERADELNRVIEDRVDALRAEGKDIAFALPTMFQGHRVCDAWPWINSLHLDGELPPNPLPESFHPDATGYEIAYAQAFEDALS
;
A
#
# COMPACT_ATOMS: atom_id res chain seq x y z
N MET A 1 46.75 59.62 57.94
CA MET A 1 46.30 59.88 56.56
C MET A 1 45.85 58.54 55.99
N VAL A 2 44.55 58.30 56.04
CA VAL A 2 43.90 57.01 55.77
C VAL A 2 43.72 56.84 54.26
N LEU A 3 44.23 55.75 53.69
CA LEU A 3 43.94 55.35 52.31
C LEU A 3 42.75 54.38 52.30
N ALA A 4 41.81 54.68 51.42
CA ALA A 4 40.54 54.01 51.22
C ALA A 4 40.72 52.60 50.64
N GLY A 5 40.04 51.62 51.24
CA GLY A 5 39.69 50.34 50.63
C GLY A 5 38.18 50.15 50.75
N LEU A 6 37.45 50.39 49.66
CA LEU A 6 36.03 50.06 49.55
C LEU A 6 35.91 48.53 49.41
N VAL A 7 35.32 47.89 50.42
CA VAL A 7 34.70 46.57 50.27
C VAL A 7 33.23 46.84 49.96
N ALA A 8 32.84 46.62 48.71
CA ALA A 8 31.45 46.73 48.28
C ALA A 8 30.64 45.57 48.87
N ALA A 9 29.53 45.92 49.54
CA ALA A 9 28.51 45.00 49.98
C ALA A 9 27.86 44.30 48.77
N ALA A 10 27.68 42.99 48.84
CA ALA A 10 26.89 42.24 47.89
C ALA A 10 25.42 42.72 47.96
N PRO A 11 24.78 43.08 46.83
CA PRO A 11 23.34 43.29 46.81
C PRO A 11 22.61 41.95 46.87
N ALA A 12 21.41 42.03 47.44
CA ALA A 12 20.48 40.97 47.78
C ALA A 12 20.23 39.94 46.66
N ALA A 13 19.96 38.71 47.08
CA ALA A 13 19.48 37.63 46.24
C ALA A 13 18.34 38.10 45.32
N SER A 14 18.55 37.99 44.01
CA SER A 14 17.52 38.13 42.99
C SER A 14 16.42 37.09 43.22
N ALA A 15 15.17 37.49 43.06
CA ALA A 15 14.05 36.58 42.86
C ALA A 15 14.45 35.57 41.77
N LEU A 16 14.58 34.30 42.14
CA LEU A 16 14.91 33.22 41.22
C LEU A 16 13.72 32.99 40.29
N ASP A 17 14.02 32.89 39.00
CA ASP A 17 13.14 32.58 37.88
C ASP A 17 12.22 31.38 38.17
N GLU A 18 10.92 31.61 38.33
CA GLU A 18 9.92 30.53 38.23
C GLU A 18 9.67 30.21 36.76
N VAL A 19 9.78 28.93 36.39
CA VAL A 19 9.47 28.44 35.04
C VAL A 19 7.96 28.64 34.78
N PRO A 20 7.55 29.26 33.65
CA PRO A 20 6.14 29.54 33.36
C PRO A 20 5.32 28.25 33.21
N ARG A 21 4.01 28.32 33.48
CA ARG A 21 3.10 27.16 33.62
C ARG A 21 1.87 27.21 32.72
N PHE A 22 1.23 26.06 32.60
CA PHE A 22 -0.10 25.86 32.01
C PHE A 22 -0.86 24.80 32.83
N SER A 23 -2.12 24.52 32.48
CA SER A 23 -2.97 23.55 33.18
C SER A 23 -3.67 22.60 32.21
N LEU A 24 -3.98 21.39 32.68
CA LEU A 24 -4.77 20.39 31.98
C LEU A 24 -6.10 20.18 32.70
N SER A 25 -7.18 19.94 31.95
CA SER A 25 -8.51 19.65 32.53
C SER A 25 -8.56 18.30 33.27
N ALA A 26 -7.63 17.39 32.96
CA ALA A 26 -7.43 16.14 33.68
C ALA A 26 -5.95 15.72 33.60
N SER A 27 -5.48 14.99 34.61
CA SER A 27 -4.14 14.40 34.66
C SER A 27 -4.08 12.96 34.14
N SER A 28 -5.23 12.34 33.82
CA SER A 28 -5.30 11.07 33.12
C SER A 28 -6.54 10.95 32.23
N ALA A 29 -6.46 10.15 31.17
CA ALA A 29 -7.60 9.84 30.30
C ALA A 29 -7.39 8.61 29.40
N TRP A 30 -8.45 8.17 28.74
CA TRP A 30 -8.44 7.05 27.78
C TRP A 30 -7.92 7.49 26.40
N PRO A 31 -7.32 6.58 25.60
CA PRO A 31 -7.00 6.87 24.20
C PRO A 31 -8.21 7.42 23.43
N GLY A 32 -8.03 8.51 22.70
CA GLY A 32 -9.10 9.20 21.97
C GLY A 32 -9.98 10.15 22.80
N ALA A 33 -9.75 10.28 24.11
CA ALA A 33 -10.39 11.30 24.93
C ALA A 33 -9.99 12.71 24.50
N VAL A 34 -10.90 13.68 24.61
CA VAL A 34 -10.57 15.10 24.40
C VAL A 34 -10.25 15.75 25.74
N ILE A 35 -9.08 16.39 25.83
CA ILE A 35 -8.58 17.10 27.01
C ILE A 35 -8.38 18.57 26.66
N THR A 36 -8.67 19.44 27.62
CA THR A 36 -8.52 20.87 27.47
C THR A 36 -7.24 21.34 28.16
N ILE A 37 -6.40 22.09 27.45
CA ILE A 37 -5.21 22.76 27.95
C ILE A 37 -5.57 24.23 28.19
N GLY A 38 -5.48 24.66 29.45
CA GLY A 38 -5.68 26.03 29.88
C GLY A 38 -4.36 26.75 30.08
N GLN A 39 -4.28 28.01 29.67
CA GLN A 39 -3.13 28.84 29.94
C GLN A 39 -3.07 29.27 31.41
N VAL A 40 -1.87 29.29 31.99
CA VAL A 40 -1.62 29.96 33.29
C VAL A 40 -0.74 31.19 33.09
N ASP A 41 0.42 31.05 32.44
CA ASP A 41 1.34 32.16 32.18
C ASP A 41 1.40 32.58 30.68
N PRO A 42 1.45 33.89 30.36
CA PRO A 42 1.54 34.41 28.99
C PRO A 42 2.87 34.13 28.30
N CYS A 43 2.85 34.09 26.95
CA CYS A 43 4.11 34.19 26.20
C CYS A 43 4.76 35.56 26.48
N PRO A 44 6.09 35.68 26.43
CA PRO A 44 6.76 36.96 26.61
C PRO A 44 6.25 38.02 25.63
N ALA A 45 5.97 39.23 26.14
CA ALA A 45 5.54 40.35 25.32
C ALA A 45 6.63 40.74 24.31
N ASP A 46 6.22 41.00 23.07
CA ASP A 46 7.12 41.26 21.95
C ASP A 46 6.42 42.17 20.93
N ASP A 47 7.16 43.10 20.35
CA ASP A 47 6.64 44.24 19.60
C ASP A 47 6.25 43.86 18.15
N ARG A 48 6.12 42.56 17.82
CA ARG A 48 5.88 42.05 16.46
C ARG A 48 4.83 40.93 16.41
N ASP A 49 4.06 40.90 15.33
CA ASP A 49 2.76 40.21 15.22
C ASP A 49 2.76 38.67 14.99
N GLU A 50 3.90 37.97 15.03
CA GLU A 50 3.95 36.52 14.73
C GLU A 50 4.68 35.68 15.79
N GLN A 51 3.97 35.30 16.86
CA GLN A 51 4.40 34.27 17.82
C GLN A 51 3.46 33.05 17.80
N PHE A 52 4.00 31.88 18.10
CA PHE A 52 3.23 30.63 18.18
C PHE A 52 3.55 29.86 19.46
N VAL A 53 2.55 29.14 19.98
CA VAL A 53 2.74 28.12 21.03
C VAL A 53 2.68 26.75 20.40
N HIS A 54 3.76 26.00 20.57
CA HIS A 54 3.89 24.60 20.19
C HIS A 54 3.54 23.74 21.39
N LEU A 55 2.54 22.87 21.22
CA LEU A 55 2.12 21.90 22.22
C LEU A 55 2.49 20.50 21.73
N SER A 56 3.07 19.69 22.61
CA SER A 56 3.40 18.30 22.31
C SER A 56 3.17 17.37 23.50
N PHE A 57 2.75 16.14 23.24
CA PHE A 57 2.77 15.06 24.22
C PHE A 57 4.06 14.25 24.05
N VAL A 58 4.70 13.84 25.14
CA VAL A 58 5.87 12.97 25.14
C VAL A 58 5.56 11.75 25.98
N ASP A 59 5.64 10.55 25.42
CA ASP A 59 5.34 9.32 26.16
C ASP A 59 6.49 8.85 27.07
N ALA A 60 6.24 7.78 27.84
CA ALA A 60 7.25 7.14 28.69
C ALA A 60 8.47 6.63 27.92
N ASP A 61 8.31 6.30 26.64
CA ASP A 61 9.38 5.81 25.75
C ASP A 61 10.15 6.97 25.09
N GLY A 62 9.76 8.22 25.35
CA GLY A 62 10.39 9.44 24.84
C GLY A 62 9.92 9.87 23.45
N ALA A 63 8.90 9.23 22.88
CA ALA A 63 8.33 9.60 21.59
C ALA A 63 7.53 10.91 21.71
N VAL A 64 7.72 11.84 20.77
CA VAL A 64 7.09 13.16 20.77
C VAL A 64 5.96 13.22 19.76
N PHE A 65 4.78 13.61 20.21
CA PHE A 65 3.55 13.72 19.42
C PHE A 65 3.10 15.18 19.39
N PRO A 66 3.05 15.83 18.21
CA PRO A 66 2.56 17.19 18.11
C PRO A 66 1.06 17.23 18.43
N ILE A 67 0.67 18.14 19.33
CA ILE A 67 -0.72 18.35 19.73
C ILE A 67 -1.36 19.45 18.87
N ALA A 68 -0.75 20.64 18.88
CA ALA A 68 -1.27 21.81 18.17
C ALA A 68 -0.19 22.89 18.07
N ILE A 69 -0.36 23.77 17.08
CA ILE A 69 0.35 25.04 16.98
C ILE A 69 -0.71 26.13 17.00
N HIS A 70 -0.72 26.93 18.06
CA HIS A 70 -1.70 28.01 18.22
C HIS A 70 -1.02 29.38 18.05
N PRO A 71 -1.64 30.31 17.30
CA PRO A 71 -1.20 31.70 17.29
C PRO A 71 -1.21 32.25 18.72
N ALA A 72 -0.12 32.87 19.12
CA ALA A 72 -0.04 33.67 20.32
C ALA A 72 0.13 35.12 19.89
N TYR A 73 -0.77 35.99 20.34
CA TYR A 73 -0.53 37.43 20.30
C TYR A 73 0.32 37.80 21.51
N ALA A 74 0.99 38.95 21.51
CA ALA A 74 1.70 39.45 22.70
C ALA A 74 0.74 39.42 23.92
N GLY A 75 0.89 38.43 24.81
CA GLY A 75 -0.04 38.13 25.91
C GLY A 75 -0.65 36.72 25.90
N PRO A 76 -1.96 36.57 26.21
CA PRO A 76 -2.57 35.27 26.42
C PRO A 76 -2.72 34.44 25.13
N TRP A 77 -2.67 33.11 25.26
CA TRP A 77 -3.09 32.15 24.25
C TRP A 77 -4.56 32.43 23.90
N SER A 78 -4.95 32.19 22.65
CA SER A 78 -6.29 32.53 22.13
C SER A 78 -7.42 31.60 22.65
N GLY A 79 -7.52 31.41 23.97
CA GLY A 79 -8.48 30.53 24.64
C GLY A 79 -7.94 29.12 24.94
N PRO A 80 -8.77 28.28 25.59
CA PRO A 80 -8.41 26.89 25.89
C PRO A 80 -8.17 26.07 24.62
N VAL A 81 -7.09 25.30 24.60
CA VAL A 81 -6.74 24.41 23.48
C VAL A 81 -7.28 23.02 23.75
N ARG A 82 -8.07 22.46 22.84
CA ARG A 82 -8.55 21.08 22.95
C ARG A 82 -7.63 20.16 22.18
N PHE A 83 -7.18 19.07 22.81
CA PHE A 83 -6.44 18.03 22.12
C PHE A 83 -7.04 16.65 22.36
N THR A 84 -6.89 15.79 21.36
CA THR A 84 -7.32 14.39 21.45
C THR A 84 -6.13 13.55 21.90
N VAL A 85 -6.30 12.76 22.96
CA VAL A 85 -5.28 11.84 23.46
C VAL A 85 -4.94 10.84 22.34
N PRO A 86 -3.66 10.70 21.96
CA PRO A 86 -3.30 9.84 20.83
C PRO A 86 -3.62 8.36 21.10
N ARG A 87 -3.76 7.56 20.03
CA ARG A 87 -4.09 6.13 20.09
C ARG A 87 -2.90 5.28 19.66
N ARG A 88 -2.80 4.04 20.16
CA ARG A 88 -1.94 3.02 19.54
C ARG A 88 -2.68 2.37 18.37
N PHE A 89 -2.09 2.47 17.19
CA PHE A 89 -2.52 1.88 15.90
C PHE A 89 -3.86 2.36 15.33
N ILE A 90 -3.75 3.12 14.22
CA ILE A 90 -4.64 2.97 13.04
C ILE A 90 -3.72 3.01 11.81
N SER A 91 -3.49 1.86 11.17
CA SER A 91 -2.89 1.81 9.83
C SER A 91 -3.99 1.97 8.78
N GLY A 92 -3.84 2.96 7.89
CA GLY A 92 -4.55 3.12 6.60
C GLY A 92 -5.76 4.08 6.57
N LEU A 93 -5.58 5.29 7.08
CA LEU A 93 -6.53 6.38 6.82
C LEU A 93 -6.03 7.22 5.63
N ASP A 94 -6.96 7.66 4.79
CA ASP A 94 -6.76 8.79 3.87
C ASP A 94 -7.96 9.76 3.98
N PRO A 95 -7.76 11.04 4.34
CA PRO A 95 -6.49 11.59 4.82
C PRO A 95 -6.12 11.00 6.18
N VAL A 96 -4.82 10.79 6.34
CA VAL A 96 -4.17 10.32 7.56
C VAL A 96 -4.68 11.11 8.77
N THR A 97 -5.39 10.48 9.71
CA THR A 97 -5.31 10.98 11.09
C THR A 97 -4.02 10.43 11.68
N TYR A 98 -3.11 11.35 12.03
CA TYR A 98 -1.84 11.01 12.63
C TYR A 98 -2.06 10.21 13.92
N SER A 99 -1.52 8.98 13.99
CA SER A 99 -0.67 8.54 15.12
C SER A 99 -0.25 7.08 15.00
N PRO A 100 1.05 6.78 14.87
CA PRO A 100 1.70 6.04 15.96
C PRO A 100 1.56 6.90 17.23
N GLY A 101 1.09 6.34 18.34
CA GLY A 101 0.76 7.06 19.58
C GLY A 101 1.05 6.23 20.83
N PRO A 102 1.04 6.81 22.04
CA PRO A 102 1.54 6.20 23.28
C PRO A 102 0.75 4.98 23.73
N ALA A 103 1.42 4.03 24.39
CA ALA A 103 0.72 2.99 25.15
C ALA A 103 0.03 3.59 26.36
N ILE A 104 -0.85 2.77 26.96
CA ILE A 104 -1.17 2.87 28.37
C ILE A 104 0.11 3.14 29.16
N GLY A 105 0.16 4.26 29.89
CA GLY A 105 1.37 4.66 30.58
C GLY A 105 1.45 6.15 30.86
N ALA A 106 2.50 6.53 31.59
CA ALA A 106 2.80 7.92 31.90
C ALA A 106 3.41 8.63 30.69
N GLY A 107 3.25 9.94 30.64
CA GLY A 107 3.89 10.84 29.70
C GLY A 107 3.87 12.27 30.22
N THR A 108 4.34 13.20 29.40
CA THR A 108 4.38 14.62 29.73
C THR A 108 3.80 15.45 28.60
N VAL A 109 2.93 16.40 28.92
CA VAL A 109 2.56 17.47 27.98
C VAL A 109 3.58 18.58 28.13
N LYS A 110 4.05 19.10 26.99
CA LYS A 110 5.00 20.21 26.91
C LYS A 110 4.38 21.35 26.11
N ALA A 111 4.72 22.57 26.51
CA ALA A 111 4.38 23.81 25.82
C ALA A 111 5.63 24.67 25.62
N GLN A 112 5.78 25.25 24.43
CA GLN A 112 6.89 26.14 24.08
C GLN A 112 6.36 27.33 23.27
N CYS A 113 6.74 28.56 23.62
CA CYS A 113 6.56 29.70 22.72
C CYS A 113 7.74 29.77 21.75
N GLY A 114 7.48 30.08 20.48
CA GLY A 114 8.52 30.18 19.46
C GLY A 114 8.13 31.00 18.24
N ARG A 115 9.11 31.18 17.35
CA ARG A 115 9.01 31.77 16.01
C ARG A 115 9.50 30.74 14.99
N ARG A 116 9.33 31.00 13.68
CA ARG A 116 9.86 30.13 12.62
C ARG A 116 11.35 29.85 12.85
N GLY A 117 11.66 28.62 13.25
CA GLY A 117 13.02 28.13 13.48
C GLY A 117 13.66 28.48 14.83
N GLN A 118 12.94 29.08 15.79
CA GLN A 118 13.52 29.46 17.09
C GLN A 118 12.53 29.32 18.27
N VAL A 119 12.95 28.65 19.35
CA VAL A 119 12.22 28.61 20.64
C VAL A 119 12.60 29.84 21.47
N THR A 120 11.60 30.55 22.00
CA THR A 120 11.80 31.76 22.82
C THR A 120 11.54 31.54 24.30
N GLN A 121 10.63 30.63 24.67
CA GLN A 121 10.31 30.30 26.06
C GLN A 121 9.82 28.85 26.17
N GLU A 122 10.28 28.13 27.19
CA GLU A 122 9.75 26.80 27.55
C GLU A 122 8.91 26.88 28.83
N TYR A 123 7.85 26.08 28.90
CA TYR A 123 6.98 25.95 30.07
C TYR A 123 7.30 24.68 30.87
N ALA A 124 6.94 24.69 32.15
CA ALA A 124 6.96 23.50 33.01
C ALA A 124 6.09 22.41 32.40
N SER A 125 6.63 21.20 32.26
CA SER A 125 5.90 20.07 31.69
C SER A 125 4.90 19.51 32.70
N GLU A 126 3.71 19.13 32.23
CA GLU A 126 2.66 18.52 33.06
C GLU A 126 2.66 17.00 32.85
N VAL A 127 2.68 16.24 33.95
CA VAL A 127 2.59 14.77 33.89
C VAL A 127 1.17 14.36 33.53
N PHE A 128 1.04 13.42 32.60
CA PHE A 128 -0.25 12.93 32.14
C PHE A 128 -0.20 11.41 31.95
N THR A 129 -1.26 10.70 32.36
CA THR A 129 -1.35 9.24 32.24
C THR A 129 -2.42 8.83 31.23
N VAL A 130 -2.06 7.96 30.29
CA VAL A 130 -3.00 7.31 29.38
C VAL A 130 -3.46 5.99 30.01
N GLU A 131 -4.76 5.82 30.21
CA GLU A 131 -5.35 4.68 30.90
C GLU A 131 -6.16 3.79 29.97
N GLY A 132 -6.00 2.47 30.12
CA GLY A 132 -6.85 1.45 29.49
C GLY A 132 -6.71 1.27 27.97
N PRO A 133 -7.33 0.23 27.39
CA PRO A 133 -7.15 -0.12 25.98
C PRO A 133 -7.69 0.94 25.03
N THR A 134 -7.16 0.92 23.80
CA THR A 134 -7.78 1.60 22.67
C THR A 134 -9.07 0.87 22.29
N LEU A 135 -10.19 1.58 22.20
CA LEU A 135 -11.50 0.97 21.95
C LEU A 135 -11.66 0.56 20.48
N ASN A 136 -11.98 -0.70 20.21
CA ASN A 136 -12.24 -1.22 18.86
C ASN A 136 -13.73 -1.48 18.63
N LEU A 137 -14.18 -1.22 17.42
CA LEU A 137 -15.49 -1.66 16.92
C LEU A 137 -15.28 -2.67 15.79
N ARG A 138 -16.35 -3.40 15.46
CA ARG A 138 -16.44 -4.28 14.29
C ARG A 138 -17.50 -3.77 13.33
N VAL A 139 -17.27 -4.03 12.04
CA VAL A 139 -18.21 -3.76 10.95
C VAL A 139 -18.38 -5.04 10.16
N SER A 140 -19.62 -5.44 9.91
CA SER A 140 -19.92 -6.65 9.13
C SER A 140 -21.24 -6.50 8.34
N PRO A 141 -21.28 -6.85 7.04
CA PRO A 141 -20.12 -7.23 6.21
C PRO A 141 -19.24 -6.01 5.86
N LYS A 142 -18.02 -6.26 5.35
CA LYS A 142 -17.06 -5.20 4.98
C LYS A 142 -17.22 -4.69 3.55
N VAL A 143 -17.96 -5.40 2.70
CA VAL A 143 -18.32 -4.99 1.34
C VAL A 143 -19.83 -5.05 1.23
N VAL A 144 -20.45 -3.97 0.74
CA VAL A 144 -21.91 -3.80 0.69
C VAL A 144 -22.36 -3.04 -0.55
N GLY A 145 -23.57 -3.35 -1.00
CA GLY A 145 -24.29 -2.60 -2.01
C GLY A 145 -25.17 -1.49 -1.45
N LEU A 146 -25.66 -0.65 -2.37
CA LEU A 146 -26.68 0.34 -2.07
C LEU A 146 -28.02 -0.33 -1.66
N GLY A 147 -28.43 -0.11 -0.42
CA GLY A 147 -29.64 -0.69 0.20
C GLY A 147 -29.36 -1.84 1.16
N ASP A 148 -28.11 -2.30 1.27
CA ASP A 148 -27.73 -3.35 2.20
C ASP A 148 -27.62 -2.82 3.64
N THR A 149 -27.73 -3.73 4.61
CA THR A 149 -27.58 -3.45 6.04
C THR A 149 -26.20 -3.86 6.51
N VAL A 150 -25.49 -2.92 7.14
CA VAL A 150 -24.21 -3.12 7.82
C VAL A 150 -24.46 -3.15 9.33
N GLN A 151 -23.91 -4.15 10.03
CA GLN A 151 -23.88 -4.16 11.48
C GLN A 151 -22.57 -3.54 11.99
N VAL A 152 -22.70 -2.53 12.84
CA VAL A 152 -21.59 -1.87 13.55
C VAL A 152 -21.73 -2.15 15.04
N GLY A 153 -20.67 -2.55 15.74
CA GLY A 153 -20.77 -2.82 17.18
C GLY A 153 -19.46 -2.87 17.92
N SER A 154 -19.52 -2.84 19.25
CA SER A 154 -18.35 -2.90 20.12
C SER A 154 -17.60 -4.22 19.99
N VAL A 155 -16.28 -4.14 19.81
CA VAL A 155 -15.35 -5.20 20.25
C VAL A 155 -14.97 -4.93 21.70
N ASP A 156 -14.62 -3.68 22.01
CA ASP A 156 -14.34 -3.23 23.38
C ASP A 156 -15.53 -2.45 23.97
N PRO A 157 -15.91 -2.69 25.24
CA PRO A 157 -17.04 -2.01 25.85
C PRO A 157 -16.78 -0.53 26.11
N CYS A 158 -17.83 0.28 26.12
CA CYS A 158 -17.75 1.65 26.60
C CYS A 158 -17.32 1.69 28.08
N PRO A 159 -16.59 2.73 28.51
CA PRO A 159 -16.30 2.94 29.93
C PRO A 159 -17.58 3.04 30.77
N PRO A 160 -17.50 2.76 32.09
CA PRO A 160 -18.65 2.90 32.99
C PRO A 160 -19.28 4.30 32.96
N GLY A 161 -20.61 4.35 33.11
CA GLY A 161 -21.36 5.62 33.14
C GLY A 161 -21.70 6.21 31.76
N ARG A 162 -21.62 5.41 30.69
CA ARG A 162 -22.03 5.79 29.34
C ARG A 162 -23.36 5.11 28.98
N ASP A 163 -24.26 5.87 28.41
CA ASP A 163 -25.64 5.44 28.16
C ASP A 163 -25.91 5.17 26.67
N PHE A 164 -25.09 5.76 25.78
CA PHE A 164 -25.27 5.63 24.34
C PHE A 164 -23.95 5.75 23.57
N VAL A 165 -23.97 5.28 22.32
CA VAL A 165 -22.94 5.54 21.32
C VAL A 165 -23.57 6.31 20.16
N THR A 166 -22.86 7.33 19.70
CA THR A 166 -23.16 8.01 18.43
C THR A 166 -22.00 7.82 17.47
N GLY A 167 -22.29 7.62 16.20
CA GLY A 167 -21.26 7.38 15.19
C GLY A 167 -21.75 7.65 13.78
N ALA A 168 -20.87 7.46 12.81
CA ALA A 168 -21.25 7.49 11.42
C ALA A 168 -20.37 6.56 10.58
N ILE A 169 -20.92 6.15 9.44
CA ILE A 169 -20.21 5.58 8.30
C ILE A 169 -20.00 6.72 7.30
N THR A 170 -18.77 7.13 7.04
CA THR A 170 -18.47 8.29 6.19
C THR A 170 -17.40 8.01 5.14
N ASN A 171 -17.50 8.64 3.98
CA ASN A 171 -16.38 8.83 3.08
C ASN A 171 -15.99 10.32 3.05
N GLY A 172 -14.74 10.64 2.70
CA GLY A 172 -14.25 12.04 2.64
C GLY A 172 -14.97 12.90 1.57
N GLY A 173 -15.77 12.27 0.70
CA GLY A 173 -16.51 12.88 -0.40
C GLY A 173 -17.95 13.30 -0.08
N GLY A 174 -18.37 13.25 1.20
CA GLY A 174 -19.69 13.75 1.64
C GLY A 174 -20.80 12.70 1.77
N GLY A 175 -20.53 11.44 1.48
CA GLY A 175 -21.41 10.32 1.84
C GLY A 175 -21.30 10.03 3.33
N GLN A 176 -22.39 10.22 4.09
CA GLN A 176 -22.42 9.97 5.52
C GLN A 176 -23.74 9.31 5.94
N VAL A 177 -23.65 8.25 6.74
CA VAL A 177 -24.80 7.61 7.40
C VAL A 177 -24.55 7.59 8.90
N GLY A 178 -25.32 8.39 9.65
CA GLY A 178 -25.24 8.43 11.10
C GLY A 178 -25.93 7.23 11.75
N PHE A 179 -25.44 6.81 12.91
CA PHE A 179 -26.10 5.81 13.75
C PHE A 179 -26.01 6.18 15.23
N THR A 180 -26.99 5.68 15.99
CA THR A 180 -27.03 5.78 17.45
C THR A 180 -27.40 4.42 18.02
N ALA A 181 -26.69 3.99 19.06
CA ALA A 181 -26.96 2.75 19.77
C ALA A 181 -27.06 3.00 21.28
N ALA A 182 -27.93 2.26 21.96
CA ALA A 182 -27.91 2.20 23.42
C ALA A 182 -26.74 1.34 23.90
N VAL A 183 -26.11 1.74 25.01
CA VAL A 183 -25.05 0.96 25.66
C VAL A 183 -25.69 0.07 26.73
N ASP A 184 -25.32 -1.21 26.74
CA ASP A 184 -25.73 -2.11 27.82
C ASP A 184 -25.10 -1.64 29.15
N PRO A 185 -25.90 -1.32 30.18
CA PRO A 185 -25.40 -0.68 31.40
C PRO A 185 -24.56 -1.61 32.30
N VAL A 186 -24.58 -2.93 32.04
CA VAL A 186 -23.85 -3.93 32.83
C VAL A 186 -22.52 -4.28 32.15
N THR A 187 -22.56 -4.49 30.84
CA THR A 187 -21.42 -4.97 30.04
C THR A 187 -20.69 -3.88 29.30
N GLY A 188 -21.32 -2.72 29.08
CA GLY A 188 -20.81 -1.62 28.26
C GLY A 188 -20.82 -1.89 26.75
N THR A 189 -21.39 -3.02 26.31
CA THR A 189 -21.42 -3.41 24.89
C THR A 189 -22.57 -2.74 24.13
N TRP A 190 -22.44 -2.63 22.81
CA TRP A 190 -23.48 -2.04 21.93
C TRP A 190 -23.37 -2.56 20.49
N THR A 191 -24.49 -2.46 19.76
CA THR A 191 -24.59 -2.75 18.32
C THR A 191 -25.60 -1.82 17.65
N ALA A 192 -25.40 -1.54 16.36
CA ALA A 192 -26.29 -0.77 15.51
C ALA A 192 -26.37 -1.42 14.12
N ASP A 193 -27.58 -1.57 13.59
CA ASP A 193 -27.80 -1.93 12.19
C ASP A 193 -27.98 -0.65 11.37
N VAL A 194 -27.16 -0.49 10.34
CA VAL A 194 -27.03 0.73 9.52
C VAL A 194 -27.31 0.38 8.07
N VAL A 195 -28.38 0.94 7.50
CA VAL A 195 -28.73 0.73 6.08
C VAL A 195 -27.96 1.72 5.22
N ILE A 196 -27.21 1.23 4.23
CA ILE A 196 -26.56 2.09 3.23
C ILE A 196 -27.63 2.61 2.28
N PRO A 197 -27.92 3.92 2.23
CA PRO A 197 -29.03 4.44 1.44
C PRO A 197 -28.71 4.35 -0.05
N ARG A 198 -29.73 4.22 -0.90
CA ARG A 198 -29.56 4.28 -2.36
C ARG A 198 -29.36 5.70 -2.88
N SER A 199 -29.86 6.70 -2.16
CA SER A 199 -29.82 8.10 -2.55
C SER A 199 -29.67 9.02 -1.35
N VAL A 200 -28.92 10.10 -1.52
CA VAL A 200 -28.85 11.21 -0.57
C VAL A 200 -29.96 12.21 -0.89
N PRO A 201 -30.74 12.70 0.11
CA PRO A 201 -31.70 13.77 -0.11
C PRO A 201 -31.05 15.01 -0.73
N GLY A 202 -31.72 15.65 -1.68
CA GLY A 202 -31.23 16.88 -2.28
C GLY A 202 -31.18 18.05 -1.28
N PRO A 203 -30.45 19.13 -1.60
CA PRO A 203 -30.18 20.24 -0.67
C PRO A 203 -31.42 21.03 -0.26
N MET A 204 -32.53 20.90 -0.98
CA MET A 204 -33.82 21.54 -0.70
C MET A 204 -34.95 20.51 -0.65
N PRO A 205 -35.95 20.66 0.24
CA PRO A 205 -37.13 19.80 0.27
C PRO A 205 -37.79 19.69 -1.11
N GLY A 206 -37.94 18.46 -1.63
CA GLY A 206 -38.55 18.20 -2.94
C GLY A 206 -37.57 18.19 -4.13
N SER A 207 -36.28 18.43 -3.91
CA SER A 207 -35.26 18.22 -4.95
C SER A 207 -35.04 16.72 -5.21
N PRO A 208 -34.75 16.30 -6.46
CA PRO A 208 -34.36 14.91 -6.72
C PRO A 208 -33.12 14.56 -5.89
N GLY A 209 -33.14 13.40 -5.24
CA GLY A 209 -31.96 12.90 -4.53
C GLY A 209 -30.85 12.52 -5.50
N ALA A 210 -29.59 12.68 -5.07
CA ALA A 210 -28.43 12.16 -5.79
C ALA A 210 -28.20 10.69 -5.39
N GLU A 211 -27.59 9.88 -6.26
CA GLU A 211 -27.15 8.52 -5.89
C GLU A 211 -26.19 8.62 -4.69
N PHE A 212 -26.28 7.66 -3.76
CA PHE A 212 -25.32 7.62 -2.66
C PHE A 212 -23.93 7.30 -3.22
N PRO A 213 -22.87 8.04 -2.83
CA PRO A 213 -21.55 7.83 -3.41
C PRO A 213 -21.07 6.39 -3.20
N LEU A 214 -20.37 5.85 -4.20
CA LEU A 214 -19.66 4.58 -4.06
C LEU A 214 -18.24 4.84 -3.56
N GLY A 215 -17.57 3.79 -3.10
CA GLY A 215 -16.16 3.80 -2.73
C GLY A 215 -15.92 3.38 -1.28
N ARG A 216 -14.78 3.80 -0.74
CA ARG A 216 -14.32 3.39 0.60
C ARG A 216 -14.91 4.29 1.69
N TYR A 217 -15.50 3.64 2.69
CA TYR A 217 -16.12 4.26 3.85
C TYR A 217 -15.44 3.82 5.14
N GLN A 218 -15.61 4.62 6.18
CA GLN A 218 -15.13 4.34 7.52
C GLN A 218 -16.24 4.50 8.54
N ALA A 219 -16.42 3.49 9.38
CA ALA A 219 -17.32 3.53 10.51
C ALA A 219 -16.56 3.97 11.77
N PHE A 220 -17.02 5.02 12.44
CA PHE A 220 -16.50 5.47 13.73
C PHE A 220 -17.64 5.63 14.74
N GLY A 221 -17.31 5.60 16.04
CA GLY A 221 -18.28 5.82 17.10
C GLY A 221 -17.64 6.47 18.33
N SER A 222 -18.45 7.11 19.16
CA SER A 222 -18.07 7.68 20.45
C SER A 222 -19.12 7.38 21.50
N CYS A 223 -18.67 6.91 22.66
CA CYS A 223 -19.51 6.75 23.84
C CYS A 223 -19.90 8.12 24.40
N GLY A 224 -21.17 8.30 24.75
CA GLY A 224 -21.75 9.49 25.37
C GLY A 224 -22.58 9.17 26.61
N GLY A 225 -22.85 10.18 27.44
CA GLY A 225 -23.53 10.08 28.74
C GLY A 225 -22.64 10.54 29.90
N GLY A 226 -23.24 11.19 30.92
CA GLY A 226 -22.56 11.75 32.10
C GLY A 226 -21.77 13.06 31.86
N ALA A 227 -21.81 14.00 32.82
CA ALA A 227 -21.07 15.27 32.76
C ALA A 227 -19.83 15.29 33.68
N PRO A 228 -18.73 16.00 33.33
CA PRO A 228 -18.39 16.53 32.01
C PRO A 228 -17.11 15.92 31.41
N GLU A 229 -17.16 15.73 30.09
CA GLU A 229 -16.02 15.75 29.16
C GLU A 229 -14.95 14.66 29.29
N SER A 230 -15.25 13.50 28.69
CA SER A 230 -14.38 12.90 27.68
C SER A 230 -15.11 11.70 27.05
N GLY A 231 -15.78 11.90 25.92
CA GLY A 231 -16.33 10.78 25.15
C GLY A 231 -15.18 9.84 24.74
N ALA A 232 -15.34 8.54 24.96
CA ALA A 232 -14.35 7.55 24.54
C ALA A 232 -14.69 7.13 23.12
N ALA A 233 -13.75 7.32 22.20
CA ALA A 233 -13.99 7.14 20.77
C ALA A 233 -13.34 5.86 20.25
N TYR A 234 -14.05 5.17 19.37
CA TYR A 234 -13.66 3.90 18.78
C TYR A 234 -12.70 4.08 17.60
N VAL A 235 -11.86 3.06 17.37
CA VAL A 235 -11.04 2.87 16.17
C VAL A 235 -11.96 2.67 14.97
N GLY A 236 -11.69 3.42 13.90
CA GLY A 236 -12.47 3.29 12.68
C GLY A 236 -12.27 1.93 12.01
N GLN A 237 -13.35 1.32 11.51
CA GLN A 237 -13.27 0.13 10.64
C GLN A 237 -13.68 0.49 9.23
N ARG A 238 -12.98 -0.09 8.25
CA ARG A 238 -13.28 0.13 6.82
C ARG A 238 -14.45 -0.74 6.37
N LEU A 239 -15.23 -0.19 5.47
CA LEU A 239 -16.13 -0.91 4.60
C LEU A 239 -16.14 -0.28 3.21
N GLU A 240 -16.56 -1.04 2.22
CA GLU A 240 -16.62 -0.59 0.85
C GLU A 240 -18.05 -0.65 0.33
N VAL A 241 -18.49 0.44 -0.31
CA VAL A 241 -19.80 0.55 -0.92
C VAL A 241 -19.63 0.49 -2.43
N LYS A 242 -20.08 -0.59 -3.05
CA LYS A 242 -19.92 -0.84 -4.49
C LYS A 242 -21.27 -1.01 -5.18
N ARG A 243 -21.22 -1.01 -6.51
CA ARG A 243 -22.37 -1.24 -7.38
C ARG A 243 -22.53 -2.75 -7.56
N VAL A 244 -23.44 -3.36 -6.79
CA VAL A 244 -23.73 -4.79 -6.96
C VAL A 244 -24.35 -5.02 -8.34
N ALA A 245 -23.56 -5.56 -9.26
CA ALA A 245 -24.04 -5.98 -10.56
C ALA A 245 -24.62 -7.39 -10.51
N THR A 246 -25.68 -7.63 -11.29
CA THR A 246 -26.48 -8.86 -11.19
C THR A 246 -26.01 -9.99 -12.13
N THR A 247 -24.94 -9.80 -12.92
CA THR A 247 -24.32 -10.88 -13.71
C THR A 247 -22.81 -10.64 -13.85
N PRO A 248 -21.96 -11.60 -13.46
CA PRO A 248 -20.52 -11.47 -13.62
C PRO A 248 -20.10 -11.45 -15.10
N VAL A 249 -19.19 -10.55 -15.46
CA VAL A 249 -18.45 -10.48 -16.71
C VAL A 249 -17.58 -11.73 -16.83
N PRO A 250 -17.76 -12.58 -17.87
CA PRO A 250 -16.92 -13.74 -18.09
C PRO A 250 -15.46 -13.33 -18.37
N TYR A 251 -14.60 -13.59 -17.39
CA TYR A 251 -13.21 -13.16 -17.35
C TYR A 251 -12.27 -14.36 -17.42
N VAL A 252 -11.35 -14.35 -18.38
CA VAL A 252 -10.28 -15.35 -18.55
C VAL A 252 -8.92 -14.68 -18.36
N ALA A 253 -8.09 -15.22 -17.47
CA ALA A 253 -6.72 -14.77 -17.28
C ALA A 253 -5.74 -15.80 -17.84
N LEU A 254 -5.10 -15.44 -18.95
CA LEU A 254 -4.08 -16.21 -19.63
C LEU A 254 -2.68 -15.75 -19.18
N GLY A 255 -1.65 -16.47 -19.60
CA GLY A 255 -0.27 -16.01 -19.53
C GLY A 255 0.67 -16.93 -18.78
N ASP A 256 1.77 -16.35 -18.35
CA ASP A 256 2.85 -17.00 -17.64
C ASP A 256 2.75 -16.86 -16.12
N SER A 257 3.88 -17.04 -15.44
CA SER A 257 4.05 -16.97 -14.00
C SER A 257 3.58 -15.65 -13.37
N TYR A 258 3.74 -14.52 -14.09
CA TYR A 258 3.30 -13.20 -13.63
C TYR A 258 1.78 -13.02 -13.71
N SER A 259 1.07 -13.91 -14.41
CA SER A 259 -0.38 -14.00 -14.35
C SER A 259 -0.86 -15.11 -13.42
N SER A 260 -0.10 -16.19 -13.27
CA SER A 260 -0.48 -17.31 -12.39
C SER A 260 -0.43 -16.93 -10.91
N GLY A 261 0.46 -16.02 -10.52
CA GLY A 261 0.70 -15.67 -9.12
C GLY A 261 1.89 -16.41 -8.51
N GLU A 262 2.82 -16.87 -9.33
CA GLU A 262 4.09 -17.40 -8.82
C GLU A 262 4.80 -16.36 -7.95
N GLY A 263 5.35 -16.77 -6.80
CA GLY A 263 5.95 -15.86 -5.84
C GLY A 263 5.04 -15.48 -4.65
N THR A 264 3.76 -15.88 -4.66
CA THR A 264 2.89 -15.74 -3.48
C THR A 264 3.13 -16.83 -2.43
N PHE A 265 3.78 -17.93 -2.81
CA PHE A 265 3.96 -19.15 -2.01
C PHE A 265 2.65 -19.79 -1.53
N ASP A 266 1.52 -19.44 -2.15
CA ASP A 266 0.18 -19.93 -1.82
C ASP A 266 -0.54 -20.36 -3.10
N TYR A 267 -0.40 -21.64 -3.46
CA TYR A 267 -0.90 -22.19 -4.72
C TYR A 267 -2.10 -23.11 -4.51
N THR A 268 -3.04 -22.98 -5.45
CA THR A 268 -4.35 -23.62 -5.40
C THR A 268 -4.57 -24.61 -6.55
N ASP A 269 -3.67 -24.67 -7.55
CA ASP A 269 -3.81 -25.64 -8.63
C ASP A 269 -3.50 -27.08 -8.16
N PRO A 270 -4.34 -28.07 -8.51
CA PRO A 270 -4.16 -29.45 -8.06
C PRO A 270 -2.86 -30.12 -8.54
N SER A 271 -2.31 -29.67 -9.68
CA SER A 271 -1.05 -30.16 -10.23
C SER A 271 0.17 -29.65 -9.47
N GLY A 272 0.05 -28.49 -8.80
CA GLY A 272 1.14 -27.76 -8.18
C GLY A 272 2.20 -27.23 -9.14
N SER A 273 2.07 -27.45 -10.46
CA SER A 273 3.11 -27.13 -11.46
C SER A 273 2.90 -25.80 -12.16
N CYS A 274 1.67 -25.27 -12.15
CA CYS A 274 1.39 -23.98 -12.79
C CYS A 274 1.51 -22.80 -11.81
N HIS A 275 1.68 -23.08 -10.52
CA HIS A 275 1.80 -22.07 -9.45
C HIS A 275 0.66 -21.04 -9.52
N ARG A 276 -0.59 -21.54 -9.59
CA ARG A 276 -1.78 -20.66 -9.64
C ARG A 276 -2.22 -20.27 -8.25
N SER A 277 -2.19 -18.97 -7.96
CA SER A 277 -2.56 -18.41 -6.67
C SER A 277 -3.84 -17.61 -6.73
N THR A 278 -4.68 -17.71 -5.70
CA THR A 278 -5.80 -16.78 -5.48
C THR A 278 -5.34 -15.39 -5.03
N ARG A 279 -4.03 -15.20 -4.80
CA ARG A 279 -3.40 -13.90 -4.51
C ARG A 279 -2.69 -13.30 -5.72
N SER A 280 -2.99 -13.81 -6.92
CA SER A 280 -2.51 -13.26 -8.19
C SER A 280 -3.31 -12.04 -8.60
N TYR A 281 -2.76 -11.22 -9.50
CA TYR A 281 -3.45 -10.00 -9.95
C TYR A 281 -4.82 -10.28 -10.60
N PRO A 282 -5.08 -11.40 -11.31
CA PRO A 282 -6.41 -11.67 -11.82
C PRO A 282 -7.49 -11.77 -10.74
N TYR A 283 -7.15 -12.34 -9.58
CA TYR A 283 -8.07 -12.41 -8.44
C TYR A 283 -8.21 -11.05 -7.76
N ALA A 284 -7.10 -10.33 -7.55
CA ALA A 284 -7.15 -8.97 -7.00
C ALA A 284 -7.99 -8.01 -7.87
N LEU A 285 -7.83 -8.10 -9.20
CA LEU A 285 -8.62 -7.35 -10.17
C LEU A 285 -10.11 -7.69 -10.09
N ALA A 286 -10.45 -8.97 -9.92
CA ALA A 286 -11.84 -9.41 -9.74
C ALA A 286 -12.45 -8.96 -8.40
N ASP A 287 -11.65 -8.90 -7.34
CA ASP A 287 -12.08 -8.39 -6.04
C ASP A 287 -12.32 -6.86 -6.08
N GLU A 288 -11.53 -6.12 -6.88
CA GLU A 288 -11.73 -4.68 -7.05
C GLU A 288 -12.97 -4.38 -7.92
N TYR A 289 -13.17 -5.10 -9.02
CA TYR A 289 -14.35 -4.97 -9.87
C TYR A 289 -15.37 -6.08 -9.60
N GLU A 290 -16.38 -5.82 -8.76
CA GLU A 290 -17.47 -6.79 -8.47
C GLU A 290 -18.20 -7.34 -9.70
N LEU A 291 -18.11 -6.63 -10.83
CA LEU A 291 -18.60 -7.10 -12.13
C LEU A 291 -17.77 -8.25 -12.69
N LEU A 292 -16.46 -8.28 -12.47
CA LEU A 292 -15.60 -9.38 -12.87
C LEU A 292 -15.88 -10.52 -11.88
N GLY A 293 -16.48 -11.60 -12.36
CA GLY A 293 -16.65 -12.79 -11.52
C GLY A 293 -15.30 -13.39 -11.14
N THR A 294 -15.33 -14.53 -10.45
CA THR A 294 -14.11 -15.33 -10.24
C THR A 294 -13.42 -15.57 -11.59
N PRO A 295 -12.14 -15.18 -11.75
CA PRO A 295 -11.45 -15.34 -13.02
C PRO A 295 -11.32 -16.82 -13.36
N ASN A 296 -11.50 -17.16 -14.64
CA ASN A 296 -11.00 -18.42 -15.16
C ASN A 296 -9.48 -18.29 -15.37
N LEU A 297 -8.71 -18.63 -14.33
CA LEU A 297 -7.25 -18.52 -14.32
C LEU A 297 -6.60 -19.69 -15.08
N ALA A 298 -6.26 -19.45 -16.34
CA ALA A 298 -5.57 -20.40 -17.22
C ALA A 298 -4.04 -20.29 -17.13
N ALA A 299 -3.53 -19.11 -16.75
CA ALA A 299 -2.11 -18.80 -16.68
C ALA A 299 -1.30 -19.88 -15.95
N CYS A 300 -0.07 -20.10 -16.40
CA CYS A 300 0.77 -21.18 -15.89
C CYS A 300 2.23 -20.73 -15.83
N SER A 301 2.88 -20.97 -14.68
CA SER A 301 4.32 -20.78 -14.52
C SER A 301 5.11 -21.47 -15.64
N GLY A 302 6.13 -20.77 -16.14
CA GLY A 302 7.01 -21.25 -17.21
C GLY A 302 6.41 -21.22 -18.63
N ALA A 303 5.15 -20.80 -18.81
CA ALA A 303 4.52 -20.78 -20.13
C ALA A 303 5.28 -19.88 -21.12
N VAL A 304 5.53 -20.39 -22.32
CA VAL A 304 6.02 -19.62 -23.47
C VAL A 304 4.85 -19.27 -24.40
N THR A 305 5.07 -18.44 -25.43
CA THR A 305 4.03 -18.06 -26.41
C THR A 305 3.30 -19.27 -27.01
N ASP A 306 4.04 -20.35 -27.22
CA ASP A 306 3.53 -21.62 -27.74
C ASP A 306 2.58 -22.36 -26.79
N ASP A 307 2.74 -22.17 -25.48
CA ASP A 307 1.87 -22.78 -24.47
C ASP A 307 0.48 -22.13 -24.39
N ILE A 308 0.35 -20.91 -24.91
CA ILE A 308 -0.93 -20.19 -24.96
C ILE A 308 -1.87 -20.82 -26.00
N GLY A 309 -1.31 -21.39 -27.07
CA GLY A 309 -2.01 -21.97 -28.22
C GLY A 309 -2.96 -23.14 -27.89
N ASP A 310 -3.44 -23.83 -28.92
CA ASP A 310 -4.36 -24.96 -28.74
C ASP A 310 -3.65 -26.27 -28.34
N PRO A 311 -4.13 -26.98 -27.30
CA PRO A 311 -3.55 -28.25 -26.83
C PRO A 311 -4.06 -29.46 -27.62
N GLY A 312 -4.23 -29.29 -28.93
CA GLY A 312 -4.13 -30.41 -29.87
C GLY A 312 -2.67 -30.91 -29.97
N ASP A 313 -1.73 -30.09 -29.49
CA ASP A 313 -0.33 -30.44 -29.26
C ASP A 313 -0.14 -30.93 -27.81
N PRO A 314 0.27 -32.20 -27.57
CA PRO A 314 0.51 -32.75 -26.24
C PRO A 314 1.65 -32.07 -25.47
N HIS A 315 2.34 -31.12 -26.10
CA HIS A 315 3.47 -30.39 -25.54
C HIS A 315 3.12 -28.95 -25.11
N THR A 316 1.84 -28.54 -25.11
CA THR A 316 1.40 -27.18 -24.70
C THR A 316 0.46 -27.20 -23.51
N SER A 317 0.44 -26.12 -22.72
CA SER A 317 -0.55 -25.93 -21.64
C SER A 317 -1.98 -25.65 -22.14
N GLY A 318 -2.12 -25.12 -23.36
CA GLY A 318 -3.38 -25.11 -24.07
C GLY A 318 -4.37 -24.00 -23.70
N GLN A 319 -3.86 -22.83 -23.29
CA GLN A 319 -4.66 -21.87 -22.54
C GLN A 319 -5.84 -21.30 -23.32
N PHE A 320 -5.76 -21.19 -24.65
CA PHE A 320 -6.86 -20.75 -25.50
C PHE A 320 -8.11 -21.66 -25.45
N ARG A 321 -8.04 -22.87 -24.86
CA ARG A 321 -9.25 -23.66 -24.56
C ARG A 321 -10.21 -22.97 -23.60
N GLN A 322 -9.71 -22.03 -22.78
CA GLN A 322 -10.52 -21.32 -21.79
C GLN A 322 -11.34 -20.18 -22.40
N LEU A 323 -11.03 -19.79 -23.64
CA LEU A 323 -11.74 -18.75 -24.38
C LEU A 323 -13.04 -19.29 -24.97
N SER A 324 -14.04 -18.43 -25.05
CA SER A 324 -15.34 -18.72 -25.66
C SER A 324 -15.95 -17.45 -26.26
N LEU A 325 -16.99 -17.61 -27.08
CA LEU A 325 -17.76 -16.48 -27.62
C LEU A 325 -18.41 -15.61 -26.52
N ASP A 326 -18.58 -16.16 -25.31
CA ASP A 326 -19.14 -15.45 -24.15
C ASP A 326 -18.08 -14.73 -23.31
N THR A 327 -16.79 -14.94 -23.57
CA THR A 327 -15.71 -14.21 -22.89
C THR A 327 -15.81 -12.72 -23.19
N ARG A 328 -15.67 -11.88 -22.15
CA ARG A 328 -15.81 -10.42 -22.24
C ARG A 328 -14.59 -9.66 -21.74
N LEU A 329 -13.79 -10.28 -20.88
CA LEU A 329 -12.47 -9.76 -20.51
C LEU A 329 -11.43 -10.87 -20.64
N VAL A 330 -10.30 -10.53 -21.24
CA VAL A 330 -9.08 -11.35 -21.23
C VAL A 330 -7.93 -10.52 -20.68
N THR A 331 -7.17 -11.06 -19.75
CA THR A 331 -5.87 -10.52 -19.33
C THR A 331 -4.76 -11.49 -19.68
N ILE A 332 -3.55 -10.98 -19.98
CA ILE A 332 -2.40 -11.83 -20.30
C ILE A 332 -1.07 -11.14 -19.99
N THR A 333 -0.13 -11.86 -19.36
CA THR A 333 1.32 -11.59 -19.42
C THR A 333 1.99 -12.73 -20.18
N ILE A 334 2.76 -12.44 -21.23
CA ILE A 334 3.49 -13.49 -21.96
C ILE A 334 4.70 -12.91 -22.72
N GLY A 335 5.71 -13.76 -22.95
CA GLY A 335 6.92 -13.44 -23.72
C GLY A 335 8.19 -13.37 -22.88
N GLY A 336 8.11 -13.26 -21.55
CA GLY A 336 9.28 -13.26 -20.68
C GLY A 336 10.11 -14.55 -20.78
N ASN A 337 9.44 -15.70 -20.83
CA ASN A 337 10.09 -17.01 -20.97
C ASN A 337 10.71 -17.19 -22.37
N ASP A 338 10.02 -16.76 -23.42
CA ASP A 338 10.52 -16.74 -24.80
C ASP A 338 11.77 -15.86 -24.94
N ALA A 339 11.80 -14.71 -24.26
CA ALA A 339 12.95 -13.80 -24.19
C ALA A 339 14.10 -14.32 -23.31
N HIS A 340 13.99 -15.52 -22.74
CA HIS A 340 14.98 -16.17 -21.88
C HIS A 340 15.31 -15.41 -20.57
N PHE A 341 14.35 -14.71 -19.96
CA PHE A 341 14.60 -13.98 -18.71
C PHE A 341 15.18 -14.83 -17.58
N ALA A 342 14.68 -16.06 -17.37
CA ALA A 342 15.25 -16.96 -16.36
C ALA A 342 16.74 -17.26 -16.59
N ARG A 343 17.16 -17.40 -17.86
CA ARG A 343 18.57 -17.61 -18.24
C ARG A 343 19.41 -16.35 -18.05
N VAL A 344 18.82 -15.18 -18.30
CA VAL A 344 19.46 -13.89 -17.97
C VAL A 344 19.76 -13.84 -16.47
N MET A 345 18.76 -14.13 -15.62
CA MET A 345 18.95 -14.14 -14.17
C MET A 345 20.01 -15.15 -13.73
N ASP A 346 20.00 -16.37 -14.30
CA ASP A 346 21.02 -17.39 -14.03
C ASP A 346 22.45 -16.92 -14.33
N ARG A 347 22.62 -16.12 -15.39
CA ARG A 347 23.93 -15.60 -15.81
C ARG A 347 24.35 -14.33 -15.09
N CYS A 348 23.42 -13.53 -14.61
CA CYS A 348 23.71 -12.26 -13.97
C CYS A 348 23.88 -12.34 -12.46
N VAL A 349 23.31 -13.37 -11.82
CA VAL A 349 23.39 -13.53 -10.37
C VAL A 349 24.64 -14.34 -10.00
N GLN A 350 25.58 -13.67 -9.35
CA GLN A 350 26.78 -14.29 -8.79
C GLN A 350 26.39 -15.17 -7.60
N ARG A 351 26.83 -16.44 -7.60
CA ARG A 351 26.61 -17.41 -6.51
C ARG A 351 27.67 -18.53 -6.53
N PRO A 352 27.89 -19.29 -5.44
CA PRO A 352 28.83 -20.41 -5.43
C PRO A 352 28.64 -21.37 -6.61
N GLY A 353 29.71 -21.65 -7.34
CA GLY A 353 29.68 -22.54 -8.51
C GLY A 353 29.21 -21.87 -9.81
N HIS A 354 28.89 -20.57 -9.80
CA HIS A 354 28.54 -19.78 -10.98
C HIS A 354 29.44 -18.54 -11.07
N ASP A 355 30.16 -18.41 -12.19
CA ASP A 355 31.16 -17.36 -12.37
C ASP A 355 30.50 -15.99 -12.67
N GLY A 356 30.34 -15.21 -11.61
CA GLY A 356 30.73 -13.79 -11.58
C GLY A 356 29.85 -12.77 -12.30
N TYR A 357 29.90 -11.54 -11.81
CA TYR A 357 29.28 -10.36 -12.43
C TYR A 357 29.74 -10.12 -13.87
N GLY A 358 28.99 -9.28 -14.60
CA GLY A 358 29.34 -8.83 -15.94
C GLY A 358 28.58 -9.56 -17.05
N CYS A 359 27.45 -10.20 -16.75
CA CYS A 359 26.54 -10.73 -17.77
C CYS A 359 26.11 -9.64 -18.77
N ALA A 360 26.06 -8.39 -18.32
CA ALA A 360 25.78 -7.24 -19.15
C ALA A 360 26.87 -6.99 -20.20
N GLN A 361 27.98 -7.72 -20.21
CA GLN A 361 29.02 -7.64 -21.25
C GLN A 361 29.08 -8.92 -22.10
N ASP A 362 28.25 -9.93 -21.80
CA ASP A 362 28.18 -11.17 -22.57
C ASP A 362 27.45 -10.91 -23.90
N GLU A 363 28.22 -10.82 -24.98
CA GLU A 363 27.71 -10.58 -26.33
C GLU A 363 26.81 -11.71 -26.83
N ALA A 364 27.05 -12.96 -26.40
CA ALA A 364 26.23 -14.09 -26.79
C ALA A 364 24.87 -14.05 -26.10
N LEU A 365 24.84 -13.69 -24.80
CA LEU A 365 23.59 -13.48 -24.07
C LEU A 365 22.79 -12.31 -24.65
N ARG A 366 23.46 -11.20 -24.95
CA ARG A 366 22.84 -10.03 -25.61
C ARG A 366 22.22 -10.38 -26.97
N SER A 367 22.99 -11.06 -27.82
CA SER A 367 22.53 -11.48 -29.14
C SER A 367 21.35 -12.45 -29.04
N LEU A 368 21.37 -13.36 -28.07
CA LEU A 368 20.26 -14.28 -27.81
C LEU A 368 18.97 -13.52 -27.45
N VAL A 369 19.03 -12.62 -26.46
CA VAL A 369 17.86 -11.85 -26.02
C VAL A 369 17.32 -10.98 -27.16
N ALA A 370 18.20 -10.28 -27.87
CA ALA A 370 17.79 -9.45 -29.01
C ALA A 370 17.12 -10.26 -30.13
N GLY A 371 17.61 -11.47 -30.41
CA GLY A 371 16.99 -12.39 -31.37
C GLY A 371 15.59 -12.85 -30.94
N GLN A 372 15.40 -13.16 -29.64
CA GLN A 372 14.08 -13.55 -29.13
C GLN A 372 13.08 -12.40 -29.11
N LEU A 373 13.53 -11.19 -28.75
CA LEU A 373 12.69 -9.99 -28.85
C LEU A 373 12.26 -9.72 -30.30
N SER A 374 13.16 -9.97 -31.26
CA SER A 374 12.86 -9.87 -32.70
C SER A 374 11.84 -10.92 -33.15
N ALA A 375 11.88 -12.13 -32.57
CA ALA A 375 10.92 -13.19 -32.83
C ALA A 375 9.53 -12.88 -32.24
N LEU A 376 9.46 -12.39 -30.99
CA LEU A 376 8.23 -11.92 -30.36
C LEU A 376 7.58 -10.76 -31.12
N ALA A 377 8.41 -9.89 -31.73
CA ALA A 377 7.95 -8.81 -32.60
C ALA A 377 7.49 -9.29 -34.00
N GLY A 378 7.65 -10.58 -34.32
CA GLY A 378 7.29 -11.17 -35.62
C GLY A 378 8.26 -10.85 -36.76
N THR A 379 9.46 -10.34 -36.45
CA THR A 379 10.44 -9.91 -37.47
C THR A 379 11.41 -11.02 -37.88
N THR A 380 11.59 -12.02 -37.03
CA THR A 380 12.43 -13.21 -37.27
C THR A 380 11.75 -14.47 -36.74
N ALA A 381 12.18 -15.65 -37.17
CA ALA A 381 11.81 -16.89 -36.50
C ALA A 381 12.64 -17.07 -35.23
N GLY A 382 12.04 -17.61 -34.18
CA GLY A 382 12.71 -17.93 -32.91
C GLY A 382 12.30 -19.30 -32.38
N THR A 383 13.14 -19.87 -31.53
CA THR A 383 12.86 -21.10 -30.80
C THR A 383 13.35 -20.99 -29.37
N VAL A 384 12.60 -21.56 -28.43
CA VAL A 384 12.94 -21.64 -27.01
C VAL A 384 12.90 -23.11 -26.57
N GLU A 385 13.87 -23.53 -25.76
CA GLU A 385 13.91 -24.90 -25.21
C GLU A 385 13.10 -24.97 -23.92
N VAL A 386 12.06 -25.80 -23.90
CA VAL A 386 11.23 -26.04 -22.71
C VAL A 386 11.26 -27.54 -22.39
N GLY A 387 11.76 -27.90 -21.22
CA GLY A 387 11.90 -29.32 -20.83
C GLY A 387 12.82 -30.14 -21.76
N GLY A 388 13.76 -29.49 -22.46
CA GLY A 388 14.62 -30.12 -23.47
C GLY A 388 13.93 -30.38 -24.82
N VAL A 389 12.78 -29.75 -25.05
CA VAL A 389 12.07 -29.78 -26.33
C VAL A 389 12.11 -28.38 -26.94
N PRO A 390 12.60 -28.23 -28.19
CA PRO A 390 12.52 -26.96 -28.90
C PRO A 390 11.06 -26.62 -29.23
N ARG A 391 10.62 -25.43 -28.81
CA ARG A 391 9.31 -24.83 -29.07
C ARG A 391 9.47 -23.60 -29.97
N PRO A 392 8.66 -23.39 -31.02
CA PRO A 392 8.63 -22.12 -31.74
C PRO A 392 8.22 -20.96 -30.84
N VAL A 393 8.81 -19.79 -31.06
CA VAL A 393 8.34 -18.52 -30.49
C VAL A 393 7.35 -17.91 -31.49
N HIS A 394 6.12 -17.69 -31.05
CA HIS A 394 5.09 -17.03 -31.87
C HIS A 394 5.13 -15.53 -31.69
N ALA A 395 4.80 -14.80 -32.76
CA ALA A 395 4.66 -13.35 -32.69
C ALA A 395 3.49 -12.98 -31.77
N LEU A 396 3.68 -11.97 -30.93
CA LEU A 396 2.69 -11.59 -29.93
C LEU A 396 1.38 -11.09 -30.56
N ASP A 397 1.45 -10.40 -31.69
CA ASP A 397 0.27 -9.90 -32.40
C ASP A 397 -0.57 -11.03 -33.01
N ASP A 398 0.03 -12.15 -33.42
CA ASP A 398 -0.71 -13.34 -33.85
C ASP A 398 -1.48 -13.98 -32.69
N LEU A 399 -0.87 -14.07 -31.51
CA LEU A 399 -1.56 -14.54 -30.30
C LEU A 399 -2.72 -13.62 -29.92
N TYR A 400 -2.52 -12.31 -29.97
CA TYR A 400 -3.57 -11.36 -29.61
C TYR A 400 -4.72 -11.37 -30.63
N ARG A 401 -4.44 -11.55 -31.93
CA ARG A 401 -5.49 -11.73 -32.95
C ARG A 401 -6.31 -12.99 -32.69
N GLU A 402 -5.67 -14.10 -32.34
CA GLU A 402 -6.35 -15.36 -32.01
C GLU A 402 -7.31 -15.21 -30.80
N VAL A 403 -6.98 -14.36 -29.82
CA VAL A 403 -7.92 -14.04 -28.72
C VAL A 403 -9.22 -13.44 -29.27
N PHE A 404 -9.14 -12.49 -30.21
CA PHE A 404 -10.32 -11.87 -30.82
C PHE A 404 -11.04 -12.80 -31.79
N ASP A 405 -10.35 -13.73 -32.44
CA ASP A 405 -10.99 -14.73 -33.30
C ASP A 405 -11.85 -15.71 -32.48
N ARG A 406 -11.43 -16.02 -31.24
CA ARG A 406 -12.17 -16.88 -30.30
C ARG A 406 -13.20 -16.14 -29.46
N SER A 407 -12.91 -14.89 -29.13
CA SER A 407 -13.71 -14.04 -28.23
C SER A 407 -13.91 -12.66 -28.85
N PRO A 408 -14.75 -12.52 -29.90
CA PRO A 408 -14.84 -11.28 -30.69
C PRO A 408 -15.33 -10.06 -29.92
N GLU A 409 -16.03 -10.26 -28.80
CA GLU A 409 -16.58 -9.21 -27.93
C GLU A 409 -15.73 -8.96 -26.68
N ALA A 410 -14.55 -9.56 -26.56
CA ALA A 410 -13.70 -9.38 -25.39
C ALA A 410 -12.87 -8.08 -25.50
N LYS A 411 -12.70 -7.38 -24.36
CA LYS A 411 -11.56 -6.48 -24.16
C LYS A 411 -10.35 -7.32 -23.78
N LEU A 412 -9.20 -7.07 -24.41
CA LEU A 412 -7.93 -7.71 -24.08
C LEU A 412 -7.01 -6.71 -23.38
N VAL A 413 -6.54 -7.02 -22.17
CA VAL A 413 -5.52 -6.24 -21.48
C VAL A 413 -4.23 -7.04 -21.42
N VAL A 414 -3.17 -6.51 -22.00
CA VAL A 414 -1.86 -7.14 -22.06
C VAL A 414 -0.93 -6.49 -21.05
N GLY A 415 -0.48 -7.27 -20.07
CA GLY A 415 0.46 -6.82 -19.06
C GLY A 415 1.91 -6.83 -19.56
N GLY A 416 2.64 -5.78 -19.21
CA GLY A 416 4.09 -5.77 -19.25
C GLY A 416 4.69 -6.33 -17.95
N TYR A 417 6.03 -6.39 -17.89
CA TYR A 417 6.79 -6.85 -16.74
C TYR A 417 7.41 -5.67 -15.99
N PRO A 418 7.53 -5.71 -14.66
CA PRO A 418 8.22 -4.66 -13.93
C PRO A 418 9.72 -4.70 -14.21
N ARG A 419 10.37 -3.54 -14.03
CA ARG A 419 11.81 -3.54 -13.75
C ARG A 419 12.07 -4.31 -12.46
N LEU A 420 13.03 -5.22 -12.47
CA LEU A 420 13.27 -6.14 -11.36
C LEU A 420 14.11 -5.53 -10.25
N PHE A 421 15.01 -4.61 -10.58
CA PHE A 421 15.97 -4.06 -9.62
C PHE A 421 15.84 -2.56 -9.41
N ALA A 422 16.23 -2.08 -8.24
CA ALA A 422 16.25 -0.66 -7.89
C ALA A 422 17.09 0.15 -8.89
N ASP A 423 16.59 1.31 -9.31
CA ASP A 423 17.35 2.26 -10.14
C ASP A 423 18.36 3.06 -9.29
N ASP A 424 18.05 3.31 -8.01
CA ASP A 424 18.89 4.13 -7.14
C ASP A 424 20.12 3.34 -6.67
N PRO A 425 21.35 3.82 -6.94
CA PRO A 425 22.57 3.21 -6.42
C PRO A 425 22.59 3.08 -4.89
N ALA A 426 21.80 3.86 -4.15
CA ALA A 426 21.68 3.77 -2.69
C ALA A 426 21.11 2.42 -2.20
N GLY A 427 20.39 1.69 -3.06
CA GLY A 427 19.95 0.31 -2.78
C GLY A 427 21.06 -0.74 -2.84
N TYR A 428 22.29 -0.33 -3.17
CA TYR A 428 23.42 -1.22 -3.41
C TYR A 428 24.58 -0.84 -2.47
N ALA A 429 25.24 -1.85 -1.89
CA ALA A 429 26.44 -1.68 -1.10
C ALA A 429 27.67 -1.45 -1.99
N GLU A 430 28.67 -0.73 -1.50
CA GLU A 430 29.94 -0.54 -2.21
C GLU A 430 30.71 -1.87 -2.30
N ASP A 431 31.16 -2.20 -3.51
CA ASP A 431 31.96 -3.38 -3.81
C ASP A 431 32.85 -3.08 -5.03
N GLU A 432 34.10 -2.70 -4.78
CA GLU A 432 35.06 -2.34 -5.83
C GLU A 432 35.39 -3.51 -6.77
N ALA A 433 35.16 -4.76 -6.35
CA ALA A 433 35.39 -5.93 -7.19
C ALA A 433 34.26 -6.16 -8.21
N ALA A 434 33.11 -5.50 -8.03
CA ALA A 434 31.96 -5.65 -8.89
C ALA A 434 31.93 -4.61 -10.04
N PRO A 435 31.48 -5.00 -11.25
CA PRO A 435 31.11 -4.08 -12.31
C PRO A 435 30.15 -2.98 -11.81
N GLY A 436 30.53 -1.72 -12.03
CA GLY A 436 29.78 -0.56 -11.49
C GLY A 436 30.07 -0.23 -10.02
N GLY A 437 30.99 -0.95 -9.36
CA GLY A 437 31.51 -0.64 -8.02
C GLY A 437 30.51 -0.87 -6.88
N ARG A 438 29.37 -1.50 -7.16
CA ARG A 438 28.27 -1.69 -6.20
C ARG A 438 27.54 -3.00 -6.45
N THR A 439 27.07 -3.61 -5.37
CA THR A 439 26.33 -4.89 -5.40
C THR A 439 25.12 -4.86 -4.48
N CYS A 440 24.14 -5.66 -4.83
CA CYS A 440 22.99 -5.93 -4.00
C CYS A 440 22.95 -7.41 -3.67
N ALA A 441 22.75 -7.72 -2.39
CA ALA A 441 22.59 -9.10 -1.94
C ALA A 441 21.18 -9.59 -2.30
N VAL A 442 21.10 -10.58 -3.18
CA VAL A 442 19.83 -11.19 -3.58
C VAL A 442 19.54 -12.49 -2.82
N ALA A 443 20.56 -13.14 -2.24
CA ALA A 443 20.38 -14.18 -1.23
C ALA A 443 21.57 -14.17 -0.28
N PRO A 444 21.63 -13.26 0.72
CA PRO A 444 22.81 -13.12 1.56
C PRO A 444 23.07 -14.37 2.41
N PRO A 445 24.35 -14.78 2.60
CA PRO A 445 25.58 -14.23 2.01
C PRO A 445 26.00 -14.95 0.71
N LEU A 446 25.09 -15.67 0.06
CA LEU A 446 25.39 -16.61 -1.01
C LEU A 446 25.28 -16.02 -2.41
N ALA A 447 24.42 -15.03 -2.63
CA ALA A 447 24.20 -14.52 -3.98
C ALA A 447 24.03 -13.01 -4.06
N TYR A 448 24.60 -12.44 -5.12
CA TYR A 448 24.69 -11.01 -5.36
C TYR A 448 24.51 -10.67 -6.83
N VAL A 449 24.03 -9.46 -7.11
CA VAL A 449 23.98 -8.87 -8.46
C VAL A 449 24.75 -7.56 -8.46
N SER A 450 25.51 -7.27 -9.53
CA SER A 450 26.18 -5.98 -9.68
C SER A 450 25.18 -4.91 -10.09
N TYR A 451 25.42 -3.66 -9.72
CA TYR A 451 24.58 -2.54 -10.14
C TYR A 451 24.48 -2.48 -11.68
N SER A 452 25.59 -2.68 -12.39
CA SER A 452 25.57 -2.62 -13.86
C SER A 452 24.78 -3.75 -14.51
N ASP A 453 24.83 -4.97 -13.96
CA ASP A 453 24.03 -6.10 -14.45
C ASP A 453 22.55 -5.88 -14.14
N ALA A 454 22.24 -5.39 -12.93
CA ALA A 454 20.88 -5.05 -12.52
C ALA A 454 20.23 -4.01 -13.43
N GLN A 455 20.96 -2.94 -13.79
CA GLN A 455 20.46 -1.93 -14.73
C GLN A 455 20.28 -2.52 -16.14
N TRP A 456 21.20 -3.36 -16.61
CA TRP A 456 21.05 -4.00 -17.91
C TRP A 456 19.83 -4.93 -17.97
N ILE A 457 19.53 -5.67 -16.90
CA ILE A 457 18.31 -6.50 -16.77
C ILE A 457 17.06 -5.62 -16.86
N ASN A 458 17.04 -4.49 -16.15
CA ASN A 458 15.94 -3.52 -16.24
C ASN A 458 15.75 -2.99 -17.66
N GLU A 459 16.83 -2.68 -18.37
CA GLU A 459 16.76 -2.25 -19.77
C GLU A 459 16.20 -3.34 -20.69
N ARG A 460 16.50 -4.63 -20.43
CA ARG A 460 15.90 -5.74 -21.19
C ARG A 460 14.41 -5.86 -20.92
N ALA A 461 13.97 -5.64 -19.68
CA ALA A 461 12.54 -5.60 -19.33
C ALA A 461 11.84 -4.45 -20.07
N ASP A 462 12.46 -3.28 -20.12
CA ASP A 462 11.95 -2.13 -20.90
C ASP A 462 11.89 -2.44 -22.40
N GLU A 463 12.87 -3.17 -22.95
CA GLU A 463 12.87 -3.59 -24.36
C GLU A 463 11.73 -4.58 -24.67
N LEU A 464 11.49 -5.57 -23.80
CA LEU A 464 10.36 -6.48 -23.92
C LEU A 464 9.02 -5.73 -23.84
N ASN A 465 8.88 -4.84 -22.86
CA ASN A 465 7.67 -4.03 -22.70
C ASN A 465 7.39 -3.16 -23.93
N ARG A 466 8.42 -2.59 -24.55
CA ARG A 466 8.27 -1.84 -25.81
C ARG A 466 7.76 -2.72 -26.95
N VAL A 467 8.27 -3.95 -27.09
CA VAL A 467 7.77 -4.90 -28.10
C VAL A 467 6.29 -5.24 -27.86
N ILE A 468 5.91 -5.48 -26.60
CA ILE A 468 4.53 -5.75 -26.21
C ILE A 468 3.62 -4.55 -26.54
N GLU A 469 3.99 -3.36 -26.09
CA GLU A 469 3.24 -2.12 -26.30
C GLU A 469 3.08 -1.83 -27.81
N ASP A 470 4.15 -1.98 -28.61
CA ASP A 470 4.10 -1.81 -30.06
C ASP A 470 3.10 -2.77 -30.73
N ARG A 471 3.02 -4.03 -30.27
CA ARG A 471 2.04 -5.01 -30.81
C ARG A 471 0.62 -4.68 -30.39
N VAL A 472 0.43 -4.25 -29.14
CA VAL A 472 -0.87 -3.79 -28.65
C VAL A 472 -1.36 -2.58 -29.45
N ASP A 473 -0.49 -1.59 -29.68
CA ASP A 473 -0.80 -0.39 -30.43
C ASP A 473 -1.14 -0.69 -31.90
N ALA A 474 -0.44 -1.65 -32.51
CA ALA A 474 -0.75 -2.12 -33.86
C ALA A 474 -2.19 -2.67 -33.95
N LEU A 475 -2.58 -3.57 -33.03
CA LEU A 475 -3.95 -4.12 -33.02
C LEU A 475 -5.00 -3.08 -32.64
N ARG A 476 -4.67 -2.14 -31.75
CA ARG A 476 -5.56 -1.01 -31.44
C ARG A 476 -5.80 -0.15 -32.67
N ALA A 477 -4.78 0.08 -33.50
CA ALA A 477 -4.90 0.78 -34.78
C ALA A 477 -5.75 0.00 -35.81
N GLU A 478 -5.81 -1.33 -35.71
CA GLU A 478 -6.75 -2.20 -36.45
C GLU A 478 -8.19 -2.13 -35.90
N GLY A 479 -8.43 -1.40 -34.80
CA GLY A 479 -9.75 -1.23 -34.18
C GLY A 479 -10.12 -2.32 -33.17
N LYS A 480 -9.16 -3.13 -32.71
CA LYS A 480 -9.38 -4.11 -31.64
C LYS A 480 -9.47 -3.43 -30.28
N ASP A 481 -10.33 -3.93 -29.39
CA ASP A 481 -10.45 -3.45 -28.00
C ASP A 481 -9.33 -4.05 -27.14
N ILE A 482 -8.15 -3.44 -27.24
CA ILE A 482 -6.92 -3.91 -26.59
C ILE A 482 -6.18 -2.78 -25.87
N ALA A 483 -5.71 -3.06 -24.65
CA ALA A 483 -4.98 -2.13 -23.80
C ALA A 483 -3.65 -2.72 -23.32
N PHE A 484 -2.65 -1.86 -23.10
CA PHE A 484 -1.37 -2.24 -22.50
C PHE A 484 -1.36 -1.79 -21.04
N ALA A 485 -0.95 -2.68 -20.14
CA ALA A 485 -0.89 -2.45 -18.70
C ALA A 485 0.56 -2.59 -18.21
N LEU A 486 1.22 -1.47 -17.91
CA LEU A 486 2.58 -1.48 -17.36
C LEU A 486 2.54 -1.27 -15.84
N PRO A 487 3.07 -2.20 -15.02
CA PRO A 487 2.99 -2.08 -13.56
C PRO A 487 4.06 -1.12 -13.00
N THR A 488 3.81 0.18 -13.16
CA THR A 488 4.76 1.24 -12.78
C THR A 488 4.95 1.39 -11.26
N MET A 489 3.98 0.97 -10.44
CA MET A 489 4.05 1.04 -8.97
C MET A 489 5.13 0.15 -8.33
N PHE A 490 5.79 -0.72 -9.10
CA PHE A 490 7.00 -1.37 -8.62
C PHE A 490 8.16 -0.38 -8.42
N GLN A 491 8.10 0.87 -8.91
CA GLN A 491 9.12 1.89 -8.60
C GLN A 491 9.22 2.13 -7.08
N GLY A 492 10.40 1.90 -6.50
CA GLY A 492 10.62 1.97 -5.04
C GLY A 492 10.26 0.68 -4.29
N HIS A 493 9.83 -0.36 -5.01
CA HIS A 493 9.43 -1.67 -4.50
C HIS A 493 10.04 -2.83 -5.31
N ARG A 494 11.19 -2.61 -5.96
CA ARG A 494 11.92 -3.62 -6.72
C ARG A 494 12.90 -4.36 -5.83
N VAL A 495 13.54 -5.40 -6.35
CA VAL A 495 14.67 -6.01 -5.66
C VAL A 495 15.75 -4.95 -5.42
N CYS A 496 16.31 -4.92 -4.21
CA CYS A 496 17.27 -3.91 -3.73
C CYS A 496 16.68 -2.54 -3.34
N ASP A 497 15.37 -2.32 -3.50
CA ASP A 497 14.71 -1.21 -2.82
C ASP A 497 14.50 -1.55 -1.33
N ALA A 498 14.21 -0.54 -0.50
CA ALA A 498 14.05 -0.72 0.95
C ALA A 498 12.84 -1.60 1.32
N TRP A 499 11.80 -1.62 0.48
CA TRP A 499 10.55 -2.33 0.71
C TRP A 499 10.14 -3.09 -0.56
N PRO A 500 10.85 -4.17 -0.93
CA PRO A 500 10.61 -4.88 -2.18
C PRO A 500 9.23 -5.56 -2.16
N TRP A 501 8.53 -5.50 -3.30
CA TRP A 501 7.34 -6.30 -3.64
C TRP A 501 7.67 -7.36 -4.70
N ILE A 502 8.95 -7.50 -5.03
CA ILE A 502 9.49 -8.57 -5.87
C ILE A 502 10.33 -9.45 -4.95
N ASN A 503 10.05 -10.75 -4.95
CA ASN A 503 10.83 -11.71 -4.20
C ASN A 503 12.29 -11.67 -4.64
N SER A 504 13.18 -11.74 -3.67
CA SER A 504 14.60 -11.87 -3.93
C SER A 504 14.92 -13.29 -4.45
N LEU A 505 16.21 -13.62 -4.65
CA LEU A 505 16.57 -14.99 -4.97
C LEU A 505 16.23 -15.91 -3.79
N HIS A 506 15.31 -16.84 -4.01
CA HIS A 506 15.04 -17.92 -3.08
C HIS A 506 15.81 -19.15 -3.52
N LEU A 507 16.41 -19.84 -2.57
CA LEU A 507 17.19 -21.05 -2.81
C LEU A 507 16.54 -22.22 -2.08
N ASP A 508 16.55 -23.40 -2.69
CA ASP A 508 16.19 -24.63 -2.02
C ASP A 508 17.19 -24.99 -0.91
N GLY A 509 16.84 -26.01 -0.11
CA GLY A 509 17.72 -26.52 0.95
C GLY A 509 18.76 -27.52 0.45
N GLU A 510 18.92 -27.71 -0.86
CA GLU A 510 19.82 -28.71 -1.43
C GLU A 510 21.27 -28.21 -1.48
N LEU A 511 22.21 -29.14 -1.72
CA LEU A 511 23.63 -28.83 -1.86
C LEU A 511 24.17 -29.45 -3.17
N PRO A 512 24.49 -28.64 -4.19
CA PRO A 512 24.42 -27.17 -4.22
C PRO A 512 22.97 -26.64 -4.23
N PRO A 513 22.72 -25.45 -3.66
CA PRO A 513 21.38 -24.87 -3.62
C PRO A 513 20.93 -24.41 -5.01
N ASN A 514 19.70 -24.72 -5.39
CA ASN A 514 19.10 -24.28 -6.65
C ASN A 514 18.11 -23.12 -6.43
N PRO A 515 17.98 -22.19 -7.40
CA PRO A 515 16.92 -21.20 -7.38
C PRO A 515 15.54 -21.84 -7.32
N LEU A 516 14.70 -21.36 -6.40
CA LEU A 516 13.28 -21.68 -6.39
C LEU A 516 12.56 -20.90 -7.51
N PRO A 517 11.50 -21.47 -8.10
CA PRO A 517 10.73 -20.83 -9.18
C PRO A 517 10.16 -19.44 -8.82
N GLU A 518 9.85 -19.21 -7.53
CA GLU A 518 9.36 -17.93 -7.00
C GLU A 518 10.35 -16.76 -7.09
N SER A 519 11.63 -17.05 -7.32
CA SER A 519 12.67 -16.02 -7.37
C SER A 519 12.35 -14.97 -8.43
N PHE A 520 12.47 -13.69 -8.04
CA PHE A 520 12.25 -12.52 -8.91
C PHE A 520 10.82 -12.33 -9.44
N HIS A 521 9.85 -13.07 -8.90
CA HIS A 521 8.44 -12.83 -9.12
C HIS A 521 7.86 -11.89 -8.05
N PRO A 522 6.75 -11.18 -8.33
CA PRO A 522 6.05 -10.41 -7.33
C PRO A 522 5.68 -11.27 -6.11
N ASP A 523 5.76 -10.66 -4.93
CA ASP A 523 5.10 -11.21 -3.76
C ASP A 523 3.58 -10.94 -3.84
N ALA A 524 2.83 -11.39 -2.85
CA ALA A 524 1.40 -11.16 -2.83
C ALA A 524 1.02 -9.66 -2.82
N THR A 525 1.84 -8.79 -2.22
CA THR A 525 1.61 -7.33 -2.23
C THR A 525 1.81 -6.77 -3.64
N GLY A 526 2.87 -7.21 -4.33
CA GLY A 526 3.16 -6.81 -5.71
C GLY A 526 2.04 -7.21 -6.68
N TYR A 527 1.44 -8.38 -6.50
CA TYR A 527 0.26 -8.78 -7.28
C TYR A 527 -1.00 -8.00 -6.92
N GLU A 528 -1.35 -7.96 -5.63
CA GLU A 528 -2.59 -7.38 -5.12
C GLU A 528 -2.65 -5.85 -5.25
N ILE A 529 -1.50 -5.18 -5.36
CA ILE A 529 -1.41 -3.72 -5.42
C ILE A 529 -0.83 -3.26 -6.76
N ALA A 530 0.43 -3.58 -7.07
CA ALA A 530 1.10 -2.99 -8.22
C ALA A 530 0.58 -3.51 -9.57
N TYR A 531 0.42 -4.82 -9.70
CA TYR A 531 -0.14 -5.40 -10.91
C TYR A 531 -1.65 -5.13 -11.02
N ALA A 532 -2.42 -5.32 -9.94
CA ALA A 532 -3.86 -5.05 -9.94
C ALA A 532 -4.17 -3.64 -10.46
N GLN A 533 -3.51 -2.61 -9.91
CA GLN A 533 -3.66 -1.22 -10.36
C GLN A 533 -3.32 -1.03 -11.84
N ALA A 534 -2.25 -1.67 -12.34
CA ALA A 534 -1.86 -1.52 -13.73
C ALA A 534 -2.94 -2.01 -14.70
N PHE A 535 -3.58 -3.13 -14.34
CA PHE A 535 -4.69 -3.68 -15.10
C PHE A 535 -5.98 -2.89 -14.90
N GLU A 536 -6.24 -2.35 -13.70
CA GLU A 536 -7.34 -1.40 -13.44
C GLU A 536 -7.23 -0.15 -14.31
N ASP A 537 -6.06 0.47 -14.36
CA ASP A 537 -5.80 1.68 -15.14
C ASP A 537 -6.03 1.42 -16.63
N ALA A 538 -5.62 0.27 -17.15
CA ALA A 538 -5.83 -0.13 -18.54
C ALA A 538 -7.30 -0.53 -18.85
N LEU A 539 -8.08 -0.87 -17.83
CA LEU A 539 -9.50 -1.15 -17.96
C LEU A 539 -10.36 0.11 -18.00
N SER A 540 -9.94 1.17 -17.30
CA SER A 540 -10.58 2.51 -17.34
C SER A 540 -10.54 3.16 -18.71
#